data_AF-A0A1V6V6J5-F1
#
_entry.id   AF-A0A1V6V6J5-F1
#
_cell.length_a   1.000
_cell.length_b   1.000
_cell.length_c   1.000
_cell.angle_alpha   90.00
_cell.angle_beta   90.00
_cell.angle_gamma   90.00
#
_symmetry.space_group_name_H-M   'P 1'
#
loop_
_entity.id
_entity.type
_entity.pdbx_description
1 polymer ?
#
loop_
_entity_poly.entity_id
_entity_poly.type
_entity_poly.pdbx_seq_one_letter_code
_entity_poly.pdbx_strand_id
1 'polypeptide(L)'
;MTKIRFILGILTLLSMTAQAVSAVDRDTRAAKRQSSGERLVFAHFMIGIVSNRRSAADFDDDMKRAKSLGIDAFALNIGVDPYTDQQLQLAYESAANNDMKVFLSFDFNWWHIDQATAVGQKIARYASNPAQLMVDNKVFVSSFAGDGINVAALRAAAGRSIFFAPNFHPATGTDISTVDGLLNWMAWPNNGNNKAPTQGHSVSVADGDREYINALGGKAYIAPVSPWFFTHFGPEVSYSKNWNFPSDLLWFNRWNEILALKPRFIEIVTWNDYGECHYIGPLKSPHTDDGASKWVNDMPHDGWLDISKPYIAAFKAGESSPNSHISSDELVYWYRPAPRGVDCDSTDICMVPANNGSGNYFIGRPDGWQSMADSVFVVSLLTSPATVQVNSGGNVYNYEAPAGASAKEVPMGVGAQSFAVIRNGQTILSGTSLKEIINGCVCGLYNFNAYVGTLPAGFSDPLQQDGLSAFTQGLRVHTCQPTPSLGTIPPAPPSTSTTSSLPSPPPTTTPPPGLPGQCSTVVSTVTVTKTITPPACPPDGGSGGGGGGGGGGGTCIAGTGPNNYIGLCAFCCNYGYCPPGPCTCTQYGNAVPPPPSTGIHGAPLIGEDDSYLGLCSFACDHGYCPPTACRIV
;
A
#
# COMPACT_ATOMS: atom_id res chain seq x y z
N MET A 1 -40.16 -70.01 -29.40
CA MET A 1 -39.04 -70.97 -29.33
C MET A 1 -38.11 -70.71 -30.50
N THR A 2 -36.82 -70.50 -30.19
CA THR A 2 -35.65 -70.68 -31.06
C THR A 2 -35.43 -69.70 -32.23
N LYS A 3 -34.63 -68.64 -32.00
CA LYS A 3 -33.36 -68.35 -32.70
C LYS A 3 -32.78 -66.98 -32.29
N ILE A 4 -32.03 -67.00 -31.19
CA ILE A 4 -30.95 -66.05 -30.89
C ILE A 4 -29.70 -66.63 -31.53
N ARG A 5 -29.07 -65.87 -32.45
CA ARG A 5 -27.65 -65.91 -32.88
C ARG A 5 -27.57 -65.36 -34.30
N PHE A 6 -27.39 -64.05 -34.43
CA PHE A 6 -26.70 -63.34 -35.53
C PHE A 6 -27.00 -61.85 -35.32
N ILE A 7 -26.19 -61.19 -34.47
CA ILE A 7 -25.85 -59.75 -34.38
C ILE A 7 -25.02 -59.65 -33.10
N LEU A 8 -23.81 -60.21 -33.13
CA LEU A 8 -22.78 -60.00 -32.09
C LEU A 8 -21.43 -60.02 -32.81
N GLY A 9 -21.20 -58.99 -33.63
CA GLY A 9 -20.00 -58.88 -34.47
C GLY A 9 -19.75 -57.51 -35.09
N ILE A 10 -20.67 -56.55 -34.97
CA ILE A 10 -20.52 -55.19 -35.52
C ILE A 10 -20.62 -54.09 -34.43
N LEU A 11 -20.88 -54.45 -33.16
CA LEU A 11 -20.94 -53.50 -32.04
C LEU A 11 -19.68 -53.45 -31.16
N THR A 12 -18.60 -54.13 -31.54
CA THR A 12 -17.32 -54.12 -30.82
C THR A 12 -16.18 -53.40 -31.56
N LEU A 13 -16.43 -52.86 -32.76
CA LEU A 13 -15.45 -52.02 -33.48
C LEU A 13 -15.75 -50.51 -33.43
N LEU A 14 -16.94 -50.07 -33.00
CA LEU A 14 -17.22 -48.65 -32.77
C LEU A 14 -16.92 -48.15 -31.35
N SER A 15 -16.65 -49.06 -30.40
CA SER A 15 -16.35 -48.72 -29.01
C SER A 15 -14.87 -48.43 -28.76
N MET A 16 -13.98 -48.80 -29.69
CA MET A 16 -12.54 -48.53 -29.57
C MET A 16 -12.08 -47.26 -30.29
N THR A 17 -12.89 -46.68 -31.18
CA THR A 17 -12.60 -45.37 -31.79
C THR A 17 -13.08 -44.20 -30.94
N ALA A 18 -14.10 -44.39 -30.10
CA ALA A 18 -14.57 -43.35 -29.18
C ALA A 18 -13.63 -43.10 -27.98
N GLN A 19 -12.83 -44.10 -27.57
CA GLN A 19 -11.84 -43.91 -26.50
C GLN A 19 -10.53 -43.25 -26.97
N ALA A 20 -10.22 -43.29 -28.27
CA ALA A 20 -9.04 -42.61 -28.81
C ALA A 20 -9.26 -41.09 -28.96
N VAL A 21 -10.48 -40.65 -29.28
CA VAL A 21 -10.79 -39.21 -29.41
C VAL A 21 -10.91 -38.52 -28.04
N SER A 22 -11.34 -39.23 -27.00
CA SER A 22 -11.37 -38.70 -25.62
C SER A 22 -10.00 -38.69 -24.93
N ALA A 23 -9.03 -39.49 -25.40
CA ALA A 23 -7.67 -39.47 -24.88
C ALA A 23 -6.85 -38.32 -25.49
N VAL A 24 -7.07 -38.01 -26.78
CA VAL A 24 -6.41 -36.88 -27.45
C VAL A 24 -6.88 -35.54 -26.88
N ASP A 25 -8.16 -35.42 -26.48
CA ASP A 25 -8.70 -34.18 -25.90
C ASP A 25 -8.37 -33.99 -24.41
N ARG A 26 -7.96 -35.06 -23.71
CA ARG A 26 -7.42 -34.97 -22.33
C ARG A 26 -5.95 -34.56 -22.30
N ASP A 27 -5.18 -34.89 -23.33
CA ASP A 27 -3.77 -34.46 -23.45
C ASP A 27 -3.63 -33.00 -23.93
N THR A 28 -4.64 -32.42 -24.59
CA THR A 28 -4.71 -30.97 -24.87
C THR A 28 -5.11 -30.11 -23.67
N ARG A 29 -5.53 -30.73 -22.55
CA ARG A 29 -5.64 -30.09 -21.22
C ARG A 29 -4.34 -30.15 -20.42
N ALA A 30 -3.22 -30.55 -21.05
CA ALA A 30 -1.90 -30.23 -20.51
C ALA A 30 -1.83 -28.71 -20.29
N ALA A 31 -1.57 -28.31 -19.04
CA ALA A 31 -1.44 -26.93 -18.59
C ALA A 31 -0.86 -26.05 -19.71
N LYS A 32 -1.63 -25.05 -20.17
CA LYS A 32 -1.21 -24.09 -21.19
C LYS A 32 0.16 -23.56 -20.77
N ARG A 33 1.22 -24.05 -21.41
CA ARG A 33 2.60 -23.74 -21.03
C ARG A 33 2.83 -22.29 -21.39
N GLN A 34 3.08 -21.45 -20.38
CA GLN A 34 3.39 -20.05 -20.62
C GLN A 34 4.75 -19.92 -21.32
N SER A 35 4.72 -19.33 -22.52
CA SER A 35 5.88 -19.19 -23.41
C SER A 35 6.77 -17.98 -23.06
N SER A 36 7.97 -17.93 -23.64
CA SER A 36 8.90 -16.81 -23.42
C SER A 36 8.32 -15.51 -23.96
N GLY A 37 8.20 -14.48 -23.12
CA GLY A 37 7.66 -13.17 -23.49
C GLY A 37 6.18 -12.95 -23.15
N GLU A 38 5.50 -13.91 -22.53
CA GLU A 38 4.16 -13.69 -21.99
C GLU A 38 4.16 -12.70 -20.82
N ARG A 39 3.15 -11.83 -20.84
CA ARG A 39 2.83 -10.91 -19.76
C ARG A 39 1.86 -11.58 -18.79
N LEU A 40 2.32 -11.85 -17.58
CA LEU A 40 1.50 -12.51 -16.55
C LEU A 40 1.19 -11.56 -15.40
N VAL A 41 0.01 -11.72 -14.84
CA VAL A 41 -0.44 -10.99 -13.66
C VAL A 41 -0.67 -11.98 -12.53
N PHE A 42 -0.04 -11.73 -11.40
CA PHE A 42 -0.19 -12.51 -10.18
C PHE A 42 -0.92 -11.67 -9.13
N ALA A 43 -1.50 -12.32 -8.14
CA ALA A 43 -1.93 -11.68 -6.90
C ALA A 43 -1.35 -12.43 -5.71
N HIS A 44 -0.79 -11.69 -4.77
CA HIS A 44 -0.21 -12.24 -3.56
C HIS A 44 -1.32 -12.72 -2.61
N PHE A 45 -1.22 -13.94 -2.09
CA PHE A 45 -2.27 -14.57 -1.28
C PHE A 45 -1.68 -15.09 0.03
N MET A 46 -2.16 -14.53 1.14
CA MET A 46 -1.73 -14.87 2.49
C MET A 46 -2.32 -16.21 2.94
N ILE A 47 -1.49 -17.26 3.00
CA ILE A 47 -1.90 -18.56 3.55
C ILE A 47 -2.04 -18.51 5.07
N GLY A 48 -1.27 -17.64 5.74
CA GLY A 48 -1.21 -17.51 7.20
C GLY A 48 -2.52 -17.06 7.86
N ILE A 49 -3.53 -16.63 7.10
CA ILE A 49 -4.83 -16.21 7.64
C ILE A 49 -5.99 -17.09 7.18
N VAL A 50 -5.76 -18.20 6.47
CA VAL A 50 -6.84 -19.06 5.95
C VAL A 50 -6.93 -20.42 6.65
N SER A 51 -6.52 -20.46 7.93
CA SER A 51 -6.52 -21.70 8.73
C SER A 51 -7.91 -22.33 8.88
N ASN A 52 -8.98 -21.54 8.70
CA ASN A 52 -10.37 -21.97 8.80
C ASN A 52 -10.91 -22.70 7.56
N ARG A 53 -10.22 -22.65 6.42
CA ARG A 53 -10.67 -23.35 5.20
C ARG A 53 -10.56 -24.86 5.37
N ARG A 54 -11.64 -25.57 5.06
CA ARG A 54 -11.82 -27.01 5.30
C ARG A 54 -11.80 -27.82 4.02
N SER A 55 -12.00 -27.19 2.87
CA SER A 55 -12.03 -27.85 1.57
C SER A 55 -11.43 -26.98 0.46
N ALA A 56 -11.10 -27.59 -0.69
CA ALA A 56 -10.67 -26.86 -1.87
C ALA A 56 -11.77 -25.88 -2.37
N ALA A 57 -13.04 -26.23 -2.18
CA ALA A 57 -14.16 -25.37 -2.58
C ALA A 57 -14.16 -24.01 -1.86
N ASP A 58 -13.56 -23.92 -0.67
CA ASP A 58 -13.45 -22.66 0.07
C ASP A 58 -12.50 -21.64 -0.61
N PHE A 59 -11.72 -22.08 -1.61
CA PHE A 59 -10.89 -21.23 -2.47
C PHE A 59 -11.53 -20.94 -3.84
N ASP A 60 -12.60 -21.64 -4.21
CA ASP A 60 -13.11 -21.61 -5.60
C ASP A 60 -13.56 -20.21 -6.03
N ASP A 61 -14.22 -19.47 -5.14
CA ASP A 61 -14.70 -18.13 -5.46
C ASP A 61 -13.54 -17.14 -5.66
N ASP A 62 -12.45 -17.28 -4.89
CA ASP A 62 -11.22 -16.52 -5.11
C ASP A 62 -10.63 -16.83 -6.49
N MET A 63 -10.49 -18.13 -6.81
CA MET A 63 -9.92 -18.58 -8.09
C MET A 63 -10.73 -18.09 -9.29
N LYS A 64 -12.05 -18.26 -9.25
CA LYS A 64 -12.96 -17.84 -10.33
C LYS A 64 -12.94 -16.33 -10.53
N ARG A 65 -12.92 -15.57 -9.43
CA ARG A 65 -12.90 -14.10 -9.49
C ARG A 65 -11.57 -13.58 -10.00
N ALA A 66 -10.44 -14.06 -9.46
CA ALA A 66 -9.13 -13.66 -9.95
C ALA A 66 -8.97 -13.96 -11.45
N LYS A 67 -9.39 -15.17 -11.87
CA LYS A 67 -9.38 -15.55 -13.28
C LYS A 67 -10.22 -14.64 -14.17
N SER A 68 -11.41 -14.23 -13.71
CA SER A 68 -12.32 -13.39 -14.51
C SER A 68 -11.80 -11.96 -14.72
N LEU A 69 -10.89 -11.52 -13.86
CA LEU A 69 -10.14 -10.25 -14.01
C LEU A 69 -8.92 -10.39 -14.92
N GLY A 70 -8.52 -11.63 -15.25
CA GLY A 70 -7.31 -11.92 -15.99
C GLY A 70 -6.08 -12.09 -15.10
N ILE A 71 -6.21 -12.34 -13.81
CA ILE A 71 -5.08 -12.77 -12.98
C ILE A 71 -4.76 -14.23 -13.34
N ASP A 72 -3.49 -14.52 -13.62
CA ASP A 72 -3.02 -15.82 -14.09
C ASP A 72 -2.70 -16.79 -12.94
N ALA A 73 -2.24 -16.26 -11.81
CA ALA A 73 -1.89 -17.08 -10.66
C ALA A 73 -2.00 -16.37 -9.31
N PHE A 74 -2.20 -17.13 -8.24
CA PHE A 74 -1.91 -16.66 -6.88
C PHE A 74 -0.48 -17.01 -6.46
N ALA A 75 0.24 -16.03 -5.92
CA ALA A 75 1.50 -16.22 -5.20
C ALA A 75 1.16 -16.59 -3.75
N LEU A 76 1.22 -17.88 -3.41
CA LEU A 76 0.84 -18.38 -2.08
C LEU A 76 1.95 -18.06 -1.08
N ASN A 77 1.77 -16.99 -0.32
CA ASN A 77 2.66 -16.57 0.75
C ASN A 77 2.61 -17.57 1.91
N ILE A 78 3.74 -18.17 2.24
CA ILE A 78 3.82 -19.23 3.25
C ILE A 78 4.86 -18.93 4.33
N GLY A 79 4.41 -18.98 5.58
CA GLY A 79 5.25 -19.15 6.76
C GLY A 79 5.53 -20.63 7.05
N VAL A 80 5.66 -20.94 8.34
CA VAL A 80 5.93 -22.29 8.86
C VAL A 80 4.78 -22.84 9.72
N ASP A 81 3.60 -22.26 9.61
CA ASP A 81 2.42 -22.62 10.40
C ASP A 81 2.04 -24.10 10.25
N PRO A 82 1.51 -24.74 11.31
CA PRO A 82 1.19 -26.17 11.30
C PRO A 82 0.13 -26.57 10.26
N TYR A 83 -0.72 -25.64 9.83
CA TYR A 83 -1.75 -25.86 8.81
C TYR A 83 -1.28 -25.54 7.38
N THR A 84 -0.07 -25.00 7.19
CA THR A 84 0.42 -24.52 5.88
C THR A 84 0.31 -25.59 4.79
N ASP A 85 0.77 -26.82 5.07
CA ASP A 85 0.75 -27.90 4.08
C ASP A 85 -0.67 -28.31 3.67
N GLN A 86 -1.59 -28.32 4.64
CA GLN A 86 -3.01 -28.60 4.39
C GLN A 86 -3.60 -27.51 3.50
N GLN A 87 -3.39 -26.24 3.85
CA GLN A 87 -3.93 -25.12 3.07
C GLN A 87 -3.34 -25.03 1.67
N LEU A 88 -2.04 -25.32 1.52
CA LEU A 88 -1.42 -25.46 0.20
C LEU A 88 -2.09 -26.59 -0.61
N GLN A 89 -2.32 -27.77 -0.03
CA GLN A 89 -2.99 -28.85 -0.74
C GLN A 89 -4.37 -28.44 -1.25
N LEU A 90 -5.18 -27.79 -0.41
CA LEU A 90 -6.52 -27.30 -0.78
C LEU A 90 -6.45 -26.22 -1.87
N ALA A 91 -5.51 -25.28 -1.76
CA ALA A 91 -5.33 -24.21 -2.74
C ALA A 91 -4.89 -24.74 -4.12
N TYR A 92 -3.94 -25.68 -4.18
CA TYR A 92 -3.51 -26.32 -5.43
C TYR A 92 -4.64 -27.15 -6.07
N GLU A 93 -5.43 -27.85 -5.26
CA GLU A 93 -6.59 -28.60 -5.73
C GLU A 93 -7.66 -27.67 -6.33
N SER A 94 -8.02 -26.59 -5.62
CA SER A 94 -8.98 -25.60 -6.13
C SER A 94 -8.48 -24.92 -7.40
N ALA A 95 -7.20 -24.54 -7.45
CA ALA A 95 -6.60 -23.96 -8.65
C ALA A 95 -6.70 -24.92 -9.85
N ALA A 96 -6.47 -26.23 -9.64
CA ALA A 96 -6.64 -27.22 -10.69
C ALA A 96 -8.10 -27.35 -11.14
N ASN A 97 -9.05 -27.35 -10.18
CA ASN A 97 -10.49 -27.45 -10.46
C ASN A 97 -11.03 -26.25 -11.24
N ASN A 98 -10.43 -25.06 -11.05
CA ASN A 98 -10.86 -23.81 -11.68
C ASN A 98 -9.98 -23.36 -12.85
N ASP A 99 -9.03 -24.20 -13.28
CA ASP A 99 -8.05 -23.90 -14.34
C ASP A 99 -7.33 -22.56 -14.07
N MET A 100 -6.96 -22.35 -12.82
CA MET A 100 -6.06 -21.29 -12.34
C MET A 100 -4.68 -21.87 -12.09
N LYS A 101 -3.68 -21.00 -11.98
CA LYS A 101 -2.35 -21.39 -11.50
C LYS A 101 -2.10 -20.84 -10.11
N VAL A 102 -1.16 -21.47 -9.42
CA VAL A 102 -0.61 -21.01 -8.14
C VAL A 102 0.88 -21.30 -8.11
N PHE A 103 1.62 -20.59 -7.28
CA PHE A 103 3.01 -20.90 -6.98
C PHE A 103 3.36 -20.54 -5.54
N LEU A 104 4.46 -21.09 -5.03
CA LEU A 104 4.93 -20.80 -3.68
C LEU A 104 5.66 -19.45 -3.63
N SER A 105 5.31 -18.64 -2.64
CA SER A 105 6.06 -17.46 -2.20
C SER A 105 6.48 -17.65 -0.75
N PHE A 106 7.78 -17.83 -0.49
CA PHE A 106 8.28 -18.08 0.86
C PHE A 106 8.42 -16.78 1.66
N ASP A 107 7.88 -16.71 2.87
CA ASP A 107 8.03 -15.54 3.73
C ASP A 107 9.24 -15.71 4.68
N PHE A 108 10.32 -14.97 4.43
CA PHE A 108 11.53 -15.01 5.25
C PHE A 108 11.46 -14.22 6.56
N ASN A 109 10.30 -13.68 6.93
CA ASN A 109 10.03 -13.37 8.34
C ASN A 109 9.86 -14.65 9.18
N TRP A 110 9.53 -15.78 8.54
CA TRP A 110 9.31 -17.08 9.19
C TRP A 110 10.32 -18.14 8.74
N TRP A 111 10.75 -18.09 7.49
CA TRP A 111 11.82 -18.92 6.95
C TRP A 111 13.19 -18.26 7.19
N HIS A 112 14.25 -19.06 7.21
CA HIS A 112 15.61 -18.58 7.42
C HIS A 112 16.54 -18.96 6.26
N ILE A 113 17.53 -18.11 6.00
CA ILE A 113 18.45 -18.24 4.84
C ILE A 113 19.34 -19.50 4.91
N ASP A 114 19.55 -20.06 6.09
CA ASP A 114 20.25 -21.34 6.31
C ASP A 114 19.40 -22.57 5.96
N GLN A 115 18.11 -22.37 5.65
CA GLN A 115 17.16 -23.44 5.32
C GLN A 115 17.02 -23.70 3.81
N ALA A 116 18.02 -23.32 2.99
CA ALA A 116 17.98 -23.48 1.54
C ALA A 116 17.54 -24.87 1.05
N THR A 117 18.04 -25.93 1.70
CA THR A 117 17.67 -27.32 1.37
C THR A 117 16.19 -27.59 1.65
N ALA A 118 15.65 -27.13 2.78
CA ALA A 118 14.25 -27.34 3.15
C ALA A 118 13.30 -26.57 2.20
N VAL A 119 13.67 -25.34 1.83
CA VAL A 119 12.96 -24.54 0.82
C VAL A 119 12.92 -25.29 -0.52
N GLY A 120 14.08 -25.79 -0.99
CA GLY A 120 14.17 -26.59 -2.21
C GLY A 120 13.30 -27.86 -2.17
N GLN A 121 13.33 -28.61 -1.07
CA GLN A 121 12.50 -29.80 -0.88
C GLN A 121 10.99 -29.48 -0.90
N LYS A 122 10.58 -28.35 -0.31
CA LYS A 122 9.19 -27.87 -0.36
C LYS A 122 8.78 -27.56 -1.79
N ILE A 123 9.63 -26.89 -2.58
CA ILE A 123 9.38 -26.64 -4.01
C ILE A 123 9.19 -27.98 -4.76
N ALA A 124 10.09 -28.95 -4.54
CA ALA A 124 10.02 -30.26 -5.19
C ALA A 124 8.69 -30.98 -4.94
N ARG A 125 8.15 -30.87 -3.71
CA ARG A 125 6.87 -31.48 -3.31
C ARG A 125 5.69 -30.94 -4.14
N TYR A 126 5.67 -29.64 -4.44
CA TYR A 126 4.55 -29.02 -5.15
C TYR A 126 4.75 -28.91 -6.67
N ALA A 127 5.99 -29.03 -7.15
CA ALA A 127 6.38 -28.81 -8.54
C ALA A 127 5.69 -29.69 -9.59
N SER A 128 5.09 -30.83 -9.20
CA SER A 128 4.36 -31.71 -10.12
C SER A 128 2.85 -31.50 -10.12
N ASN A 129 2.33 -30.61 -9.29
CA ASN A 129 0.89 -30.35 -9.26
C ASN A 129 0.46 -29.71 -10.58
N PRO A 130 -0.70 -30.11 -11.15
CA PRO A 130 -1.16 -29.59 -12.43
C PRO A 130 -1.45 -28.08 -12.42
N ALA A 131 -1.73 -27.52 -11.24
CA ALA A 131 -1.93 -26.09 -11.04
C ALA A 131 -0.65 -25.29 -10.74
N GLN A 132 0.51 -25.94 -10.59
CA GLN A 132 1.78 -25.24 -10.44
C GLN A 132 2.04 -24.34 -11.66
N LEU A 133 2.29 -23.06 -11.42
CA LEU A 133 2.70 -22.14 -12.47
C LEU A 133 4.07 -22.57 -13.01
N MET A 134 4.16 -22.67 -14.34
CA MET A 134 5.38 -22.95 -15.07
C MET A 134 5.69 -21.78 -15.99
N VAL A 135 6.91 -21.27 -15.96
CA VAL A 135 7.37 -20.18 -16.83
C VAL A 135 8.67 -20.60 -17.48
N ASP A 136 8.78 -20.45 -18.80
CA ASP A 136 9.96 -20.86 -19.56
C ASP A 136 10.34 -22.35 -19.33
N ASN A 137 9.33 -23.20 -19.17
CA ASN A 137 9.45 -24.62 -18.79
C ASN A 137 10.10 -24.87 -17.40
N LYS A 138 10.10 -23.88 -16.52
CA LYS A 138 10.61 -23.98 -15.15
C LYS A 138 9.50 -23.78 -14.13
N VAL A 139 9.63 -24.40 -12.97
CA VAL A 139 8.73 -24.20 -11.82
C VAL A 139 8.86 -22.76 -11.34
N PHE A 140 7.80 -21.96 -11.38
CA PHE A 140 7.87 -20.58 -10.89
C PHE A 140 7.80 -20.55 -9.36
N VAL A 141 8.67 -19.77 -8.73
CA VAL A 141 8.76 -19.61 -7.27
C VAL A 141 9.23 -18.19 -6.94
N SER A 142 8.66 -17.59 -5.91
CA SER A 142 9.12 -16.30 -5.35
C SER A 142 9.34 -16.39 -3.84
N SER A 143 9.67 -15.26 -3.23
CA SER A 143 9.72 -15.08 -1.78
C SER A 143 9.53 -13.62 -1.41
N PHE A 144 9.03 -13.38 -0.20
CA PHE A 144 9.18 -12.10 0.50
C PHE A 144 10.51 -12.13 1.26
N ALA A 145 11.42 -11.21 0.95
CA ALA A 145 12.81 -11.23 1.40
C ALA A 145 13.53 -12.57 1.10
N GLY A 146 14.57 -12.89 1.89
CA GLY A 146 15.42 -14.08 1.74
C GLY A 146 16.81 -13.78 1.19
N ASP A 147 17.21 -12.51 1.18
CA ASP A 147 18.54 -12.03 0.80
C ASP A 147 19.66 -12.91 1.41
N GLY A 148 20.51 -13.47 0.55
CA GLY A 148 21.66 -14.28 0.98
C GLY A 148 21.38 -15.78 1.15
N ILE A 149 20.16 -16.27 0.92
CA ILE A 149 19.91 -17.72 0.83
C ILE A 149 20.81 -18.38 -0.21
N ASN A 150 21.32 -19.57 0.11
CA ASN A 150 22.13 -20.34 -0.83
C ASN A 150 21.28 -20.90 -1.98
N VAL A 151 21.15 -20.12 -3.06
CA VAL A 151 20.34 -20.46 -4.23
C VAL A 151 20.82 -21.76 -4.91
N ALA A 152 22.12 -22.05 -4.89
CA ALA A 152 22.65 -23.29 -5.46
C ALA A 152 22.16 -24.52 -4.69
N ALA A 153 22.21 -24.49 -3.36
CA ALA A 153 21.69 -25.54 -2.50
C ALA A 153 20.17 -25.70 -2.65
N LEU A 154 19.43 -24.59 -2.73
CA LEU A 154 17.99 -24.58 -3.00
C LEU A 154 17.66 -25.28 -4.32
N ARG A 155 18.33 -24.91 -5.41
CA ARG A 155 18.12 -25.53 -6.73
C ARG A 155 18.47 -27.02 -6.73
N ALA A 156 19.57 -27.39 -6.08
CA ALA A 156 19.97 -28.80 -5.95
C ALA A 156 18.91 -29.61 -5.20
N ALA A 157 18.41 -29.10 -4.07
CA ALA A 157 17.40 -29.76 -3.27
C ALA A 157 16.02 -29.83 -3.94
N ALA A 158 15.68 -28.85 -4.79
CA ALA A 158 14.46 -28.88 -5.58
C ALA A 158 14.48 -29.96 -6.68
N GLY A 159 15.67 -30.33 -7.17
CA GLY A 159 15.84 -31.39 -8.17
C GLY A 159 15.13 -31.13 -9.50
N ARG A 160 14.73 -29.89 -9.77
CA ARG A 160 13.99 -29.45 -10.97
C ARG A 160 14.44 -28.05 -11.39
N SER A 161 14.23 -27.73 -12.66
CA SER A 161 14.47 -26.37 -13.14
C SER A 161 13.45 -25.41 -12.54
N ILE A 162 13.92 -24.36 -11.86
CA ILE A 162 13.11 -23.33 -11.20
C ILE A 162 13.35 -21.98 -11.87
N PHE A 163 12.27 -21.23 -12.09
CA PHE A 163 12.30 -19.79 -12.32
C PHE A 163 12.17 -19.11 -10.95
N PHE A 164 13.29 -18.70 -10.37
CA PHE A 164 13.31 -18.12 -9.03
C PHE A 164 13.35 -16.60 -9.13
N ALA A 165 12.29 -15.96 -8.62
CA ALA A 165 12.15 -14.50 -8.62
C ALA A 165 11.80 -13.98 -7.22
N PRO A 166 12.77 -13.94 -6.30
CA PRO A 166 12.55 -13.49 -4.93
C PRO A 166 12.45 -11.96 -4.83
N ASN A 167 11.92 -11.49 -3.71
CA ASN A 167 12.06 -10.10 -3.27
C ASN A 167 13.40 -9.89 -2.55
N PHE A 168 14.51 -10.02 -3.28
CA PHE A 168 15.81 -9.57 -2.79
C PHE A 168 15.97 -8.07 -2.99
N HIS A 169 16.75 -7.45 -2.13
CA HIS A 169 16.99 -6.00 -2.06
C HIS A 169 18.34 -5.68 -2.69
N PRO A 170 18.42 -5.36 -4.01
CA PRO A 170 19.70 -5.13 -4.67
C PRO A 170 20.48 -3.95 -4.07
N ALA A 171 19.82 -2.91 -3.54
CA ALA A 171 20.48 -1.80 -2.85
C ALA A 171 21.34 -2.20 -1.64
N THR A 172 21.13 -3.38 -1.04
CA THR A 172 21.92 -3.85 0.11
C THR A 172 23.17 -4.64 -0.30
N GLY A 173 23.41 -4.81 -1.61
CA GLY A 173 24.56 -5.56 -2.14
C GLY A 173 24.33 -7.07 -2.27
N THR A 174 23.09 -7.54 -2.17
CA THR A 174 22.72 -8.95 -2.37
C THR A 174 23.15 -9.47 -3.75
N ASP A 175 23.75 -10.66 -3.81
CA ASP A 175 24.08 -11.32 -5.08
C ASP A 175 22.83 -11.82 -5.80
N ILE A 176 22.47 -11.12 -6.88
CA ILE A 176 21.32 -11.42 -7.74
C ILE A 176 21.73 -12.13 -9.05
N SER A 177 23.01 -12.52 -9.19
CA SER A 177 23.48 -13.25 -10.38
C SER A 177 22.84 -14.63 -10.50
N THR A 178 22.43 -15.22 -9.37
CA THR A 178 21.92 -16.60 -9.25
C THR A 178 20.40 -16.77 -9.43
N VAL A 179 19.65 -15.66 -9.48
CA VAL A 179 18.18 -15.65 -9.65
C VAL A 179 17.76 -15.44 -11.12
N ASP A 180 16.53 -15.80 -11.49
CA ASP A 180 16.00 -15.63 -12.85
C ASP A 180 15.27 -14.28 -13.03
N GLY A 181 14.82 -13.67 -11.94
CA GLY A 181 14.19 -12.37 -11.88
C GLY A 181 14.14 -11.84 -10.45
N LEU A 182 13.49 -10.70 -10.25
CA LEU A 182 13.23 -10.14 -8.92
C LEU A 182 11.81 -9.62 -8.80
N LEU A 183 11.22 -9.85 -7.63
CA LEU A 183 9.98 -9.23 -7.17
C LEU A 183 10.33 -7.93 -6.45
N ASN A 184 9.84 -6.80 -6.93
CA ASN A 184 9.84 -5.59 -6.10
C ASN A 184 8.57 -5.59 -5.25
N TRP A 185 8.71 -5.52 -3.92
CA TRP A 185 7.58 -5.43 -2.99
C TRP A 185 7.08 -3.98 -2.79
N MET A 186 7.90 -3.00 -3.14
CA MET A 186 7.67 -1.59 -2.84
C MET A 186 6.55 -1.00 -3.69
N ALA A 187 5.30 -1.25 -3.29
CA ALA A 187 4.11 -0.85 -4.03
C ALA A 187 3.59 0.56 -3.68
N TRP A 188 4.17 1.22 -2.68
CA TRP A 188 3.77 2.54 -2.20
C TRP A 188 4.96 3.48 -2.01
N PRO A 189 4.76 4.81 -2.16
CA PRO A 189 5.76 5.79 -1.78
C PRO A 189 6.15 5.65 -0.31
N ASN A 190 7.45 5.72 -0.02
CA ASN A 190 7.98 5.52 1.33
C ASN A 190 9.28 6.33 1.51
N ASN A 191 9.92 6.24 2.68
CA ASN A 191 11.17 6.96 2.97
C ASN A 191 12.47 6.18 2.65
N GLY A 192 12.39 5.07 1.93
CA GLY A 192 13.50 4.15 1.67
C GLY A 192 13.74 3.10 2.76
N ASN A 193 13.02 3.17 3.88
CA ASN A 193 13.14 2.24 5.02
C ASN A 193 11.80 1.59 5.41
N ASN A 194 10.92 1.42 4.42
CA ASN A 194 9.59 0.84 4.61
C ASN A 194 8.76 1.58 5.70
N LYS A 195 8.77 2.92 5.63
CA LYS A 195 7.95 3.84 6.45
C LYS A 195 7.43 4.99 5.62
N ALA A 196 6.42 5.68 6.12
CA ALA A 196 5.85 6.84 5.44
C ALA A 196 6.96 7.84 5.04
N PRO A 197 6.83 8.52 3.88
CA PRO A 197 7.81 9.52 3.47
C PRO A 197 8.02 10.59 4.55
N THR A 198 9.27 11.00 4.73
CA THR A 198 9.65 12.08 5.64
C THR A 198 10.35 13.20 4.86
N GLN A 199 10.54 14.36 5.51
CA GLN A 199 11.26 15.46 4.86
C GLN A 199 12.69 15.01 4.49
N GLY A 200 13.05 15.16 3.22
CA GLY A 200 14.36 14.75 2.69
C GLY A 200 14.47 13.26 2.32
N HIS A 201 13.51 12.42 2.70
CA HIS A 201 13.49 10.99 2.39
C HIS A 201 12.14 10.58 1.80
N SER A 202 12.08 10.55 0.47
CA SER A 202 10.92 10.12 -0.29
C SER A 202 11.38 9.33 -1.51
N VAL A 203 10.90 8.10 -1.62
CA VAL A 203 11.15 7.15 -2.70
C VAL A 203 9.81 6.83 -3.32
N SER A 204 9.66 7.13 -4.61
CA SER A 204 8.45 6.77 -5.36
C SER A 204 8.49 5.31 -5.80
N VAL A 205 7.33 4.73 -6.13
CA VAL A 205 7.26 3.37 -6.71
C VAL A 205 8.13 3.26 -7.96
N ALA A 206 8.10 4.29 -8.83
CA ALA A 206 8.91 4.36 -10.05
C ALA A 206 10.43 4.44 -9.79
N ASP A 207 10.88 4.96 -8.65
CA ASP A 207 12.30 4.92 -8.28
C ASP A 207 12.72 3.50 -7.92
N GLY A 208 11.88 2.74 -7.20
CA GLY A 208 12.11 1.33 -6.92
C GLY A 208 12.04 0.46 -8.18
N ASP A 209 11.13 0.73 -9.10
CA ASP A 209 11.12 0.07 -10.42
C ASP A 209 12.49 0.23 -11.10
N ARG A 210 13.02 1.46 -11.13
CA ARG A 210 14.29 1.78 -11.76
C ARG A 210 15.46 1.08 -11.09
N GLU A 211 15.48 1.04 -9.76
CA GLU A 211 16.48 0.32 -8.98
C GLU A 211 16.53 -1.16 -9.39
N TYR A 212 15.38 -1.84 -9.35
CA TYR A 212 15.30 -3.26 -9.66
C TYR A 212 15.62 -3.54 -11.12
N ILE A 213 15.08 -2.76 -12.07
CA ILE A 213 15.33 -2.94 -13.50
C ILE A 213 16.82 -2.75 -13.83
N ASN A 214 17.46 -1.74 -13.24
CA ASN A 214 18.89 -1.51 -13.43
C ASN A 214 19.73 -2.68 -12.89
N ALA A 215 19.40 -3.15 -11.67
CA ALA A 215 20.10 -4.27 -11.05
C ALA A 215 19.93 -5.57 -11.85
N LEU A 216 18.74 -5.81 -12.41
CA LEU A 216 18.41 -7.01 -13.17
C LEU A 216 19.17 -7.13 -14.50
N GLY A 217 19.62 -6.01 -15.10
CA GLY A 217 20.43 -6.03 -16.32
C GLY A 217 19.79 -6.80 -17.48
N GLY A 218 18.45 -6.78 -17.58
CA GLY A 218 17.68 -7.51 -18.60
C GLY A 218 17.05 -8.84 -18.14
N LYS A 219 17.29 -9.28 -16.90
CA LYS A 219 16.50 -10.36 -16.27
C LYS A 219 15.06 -9.92 -16.01
N ALA A 220 14.18 -10.87 -15.72
CA ALA A 220 12.76 -10.58 -15.56
C ALA A 220 12.47 -9.74 -14.30
N TYR A 221 11.60 -8.75 -14.47
CA TYR A 221 11.12 -7.88 -13.41
C TYR A 221 9.64 -8.19 -13.11
N ILE A 222 9.30 -8.35 -11.84
CA ILE A 222 7.91 -8.40 -11.36
C ILE A 222 7.59 -7.06 -10.70
N ALA A 223 6.74 -6.28 -11.36
CA ALA A 223 6.35 -4.96 -10.90
C ALA A 223 5.23 -5.05 -9.85
N PRO A 224 5.34 -4.34 -8.70
CA PRO A 224 4.30 -4.30 -7.70
C PRO A 224 3.18 -3.35 -8.10
N VAL A 225 1.96 -3.72 -7.76
CA VAL A 225 0.77 -2.87 -7.89
C VAL A 225 -0.08 -3.06 -6.63
N SER A 226 -0.42 -1.98 -5.94
CA SER A 226 -1.25 -2.01 -4.74
C SER A 226 -2.11 -0.75 -4.60
N PRO A 227 -3.35 -0.84 -4.09
CA PRO A 227 -4.23 0.34 -4.03
C PRO A 227 -4.02 1.22 -2.80
N TRP A 228 -3.81 0.61 -1.63
CA TRP A 228 -3.90 1.27 -0.32
C TRP A 228 -2.95 0.62 0.67
N PHE A 229 -2.59 1.29 1.77
CA PHE A 229 -1.89 0.67 2.88
C PHE A 229 -2.24 1.36 4.19
N PHE A 230 -2.69 0.56 5.16
CA PHE A 230 -2.92 1.01 6.52
C PHE A 230 -2.91 -0.19 7.47
N THR A 231 -2.23 -0.06 8.60
CA THR A 231 -2.20 -1.08 9.66
C THR A 231 -2.27 -0.42 11.04
N HIS A 232 -2.94 -1.07 11.99
CA HIS A 232 -3.23 -0.49 13.31
C HIS A 232 -3.34 -1.52 14.44
N PHE A 233 -2.37 -2.42 14.51
CA PHE A 233 -2.21 -3.41 15.57
C PHE A 233 -1.54 -2.80 16.81
N GLY A 234 -2.21 -2.85 17.95
CA GLY A 234 -1.69 -2.40 19.24
C GLY A 234 -1.11 -3.53 20.11
N PRO A 235 -1.15 -3.40 21.45
CA PRO A 235 -0.65 -4.41 22.40
C PRO A 235 -1.52 -5.68 22.51
N GLU A 236 -2.66 -5.74 21.84
CA GLU A 236 -3.53 -6.91 21.76
C GLU A 236 -2.91 -8.07 20.94
N VAL A 237 -1.90 -7.79 20.12
CA VAL A 237 -1.13 -8.79 19.39
C VAL A 237 0.37 -8.70 19.70
N SER A 238 1.11 -9.77 19.43
CA SER A 238 2.57 -9.81 19.62
C SER A 238 3.37 -9.12 18.51
N TYR A 239 2.73 -8.74 17.40
CA TYR A 239 3.31 -8.16 16.19
C TYR A 239 2.76 -6.75 15.92
N SER A 240 2.77 -5.88 16.94
CA SER A 240 2.18 -4.54 16.86
C SER A 240 2.77 -3.70 15.71
N LYS A 241 1.90 -2.92 15.06
CA LYS A 241 2.13 -2.21 13.80
C LYS A 241 1.19 -1.00 13.69
N ASN A 242 1.70 0.21 13.45
CA ASN A 242 0.84 1.40 13.36
C ASN A 242 1.33 2.49 12.38
N TRP A 243 1.02 2.36 11.09
CA TRP A 243 1.36 3.36 10.06
C TRP A 243 0.48 3.22 8.80
N ASN A 244 0.61 4.18 7.89
CA ASN A 244 0.06 4.15 6.54
C ASN A 244 1.12 4.59 5.51
N PHE A 245 0.88 4.29 4.24
CA PHE A 245 1.62 4.89 3.13
C PHE A 245 0.71 5.78 2.28
N PRO A 246 1.25 6.81 1.61
CA PRO A 246 0.51 7.59 0.64
C PRO A 246 -0.15 6.69 -0.41
N SER A 247 -1.48 6.76 -0.49
CA SER A 247 -2.28 5.81 -1.27
C SER A 247 -3.36 6.45 -2.14
N ASP A 248 -3.90 7.61 -1.75
CA ASP A 248 -4.87 8.47 -2.46
C ASP A 248 -5.30 8.00 -3.87
N LEU A 249 -4.69 8.50 -4.95
CA LEU A 249 -4.93 8.07 -6.34
C LEU A 249 -3.91 7.03 -6.85
N LEU A 250 -3.14 6.41 -5.95
CA LEU A 250 -2.04 5.52 -6.28
C LEU A 250 -2.48 4.38 -7.19
N TRP A 251 -3.62 3.72 -6.89
CA TRP A 251 -4.12 2.60 -7.68
C TRP A 251 -4.27 2.95 -9.17
N PHE A 252 -4.96 4.05 -9.46
CA PHE A 252 -5.19 4.51 -10.84
C PHE A 252 -3.89 4.95 -11.51
N ASN A 253 -3.08 5.74 -10.82
CA ASN A 253 -1.82 6.24 -11.36
C ASN A 253 -0.86 5.09 -11.67
N ARG A 254 -0.74 4.14 -10.74
CA ARG A 254 0.14 2.99 -10.87
C ARG A 254 -0.24 2.10 -12.05
N TRP A 255 -1.53 1.84 -12.27
CA TRP A 255 -1.96 1.09 -13.45
C TRP A 255 -1.58 1.77 -14.77
N ASN A 256 -1.64 3.11 -14.85
CA ASN A 256 -1.15 3.85 -16.02
C ASN A 256 0.37 3.75 -16.18
N GLU A 257 1.13 3.86 -15.09
CA GLU A 257 2.58 3.65 -15.09
C GLU A 257 2.95 2.25 -15.59
N ILE A 258 2.22 1.21 -15.17
CA ILE A 258 2.44 -0.17 -15.60
C ILE A 258 2.24 -0.36 -17.11
N LEU A 259 1.22 0.26 -17.70
CA LEU A 259 1.01 0.23 -19.16
C LEU A 259 2.12 0.95 -19.93
N ALA A 260 2.80 1.92 -19.32
CA ALA A 260 3.99 2.56 -19.87
C ALA A 260 5.26 1.71 -19.68
N LEU A 261 5.43 1.15 -18.48
CA LEU A 261 6.60 0.35 -18.08
C LEU A 261 6.68 -0.98 -18.83
N LYS A 262 5.52 -1.59 -19.12
CA LYS A 262 5.38 -2.88 -19.82
C LYS A 262 6.27 -3.98 -19.24
N PRO A 263 6.28 -4.20 -17.91
CA PRO A 263 7.06 -5.27 -17.30
C PRO A 263 6.62 -6.63 -17.83
N ARG A 264 7.47 -7.65 -17.66
CA ARG A 264 7.10 -9.03 -18.01
C ARG A 264 6.03 -9.56 -17.05
N PHE A 265 6.13 -9.22 -15.77
CA PHE A 265 5.22 -9.70 -14.74
C PHE A 265 4.71 -8.56 -13.87
N ILE A 266 3.50 -8.72 -13.38
CA ILE A 266 2.90 -7.87 -12.33
C ILE A 266 2.57 -8.78 -11.15
N GLU A 267 2.80 -8.30 -9.94
CA GLU A 267 2.21 -8.90 -8.75
C GLU A 267 1.37 -7.85 -8.02
N ILE A 268 0.07 -8.14 -7.87
CA ILE A 268 -0.84 -7.33 -7.08
C ILE A 268 -0.64 -7.69 -5.61
N VAL A 269 -0.31 -6.69 -4.81
CA VAL A 269 -0.04 -6.81 -3.37
C VAL A 269 -1.20 -6.12 -2.64
N THR A 270 -2.24 -6.82 -2.20
CA THR A 270 -2.44 -8.28 -2.18
C THR A 270 -3.89 -8.67 -2.48
N TRP A 271 -4.17 -9.97 -2.60
CA TRP A 271 -5.52 -10.49 -2.68
C TRP A 271 -6.25 -10.39 -1.33
N ASN A 272 -5.65 -10.81 -0.22
CA ASN A 272 -6.35 -11.01 1.05
C ASN A 272 -5.58 -10.57 2.31
N ASP A 273 -4.61 -9.65 2.20
CA ASP A 273 -3.98 -9.11 3.42
C ASP A 273 -4.86 -7.99 4.02
N TYR A 274 -5.76 -8.41 4.90
CA TYR A 274 -6.71 -7.51 5.57
C TYR A 274 -6.04 -6.65 6.64
N GLY A 275 -5.05 -7.19 7.35
CA GLY A 275 -4.31 -6.50 8.41
C GLY A 275 -3.59 -5.24 7.95
N GLU A 276 -3.06 -5.25 6.73
CA GLU A 276 -2.36 -4.11 6.14
C GLU A 276 -3.23 -3.32 5.13
N CYS A 277 -4.53 -3.63 5.06
CA CYS A 277 -5.55 -2.92 4.29
C CYS A 277 -5.28 -2.77 2.78
N HIS A 278 -4.44 -3.63 2.21
CA HIS A 278 -4.10 -3.60 0.79
C HIS A 278 -4.68 -4.75 -0.02
N TYR A 279 -5.64 -5.47 0.57
CA TYR A 279 -6.44 -6.47 -0.11
C TYR A 279 -7.28 -5.84 -1.23
N ILE A 280 -7.40 -6.55 -2.34
CA ILE A 280 -8.40 -6.30 -3.39
C ILE A 280 -9.49 -7.38 -3.43
N GLY A 281 -9.24 -8.53 -2.78
CA GLY A 281 -10.17 -9.64 -2.71
C GLY A 281 -11.36 -9.36 -1.79
N PRO A 282 -12.45 -10.14 -1.91
CA PRO A 282 -13.67 -9.89 -1.15
C PRO A 282 -13.50 -10.16 0.35
N LEU A 283 -14.05 -9.30 1.21
CA LEU A 283 -14.15 -9.51 2.67
C LEU A 283 -14.84 -10.83 3.02
N LYS A 284 -15.81 -11.26 2.21
CA LYS A 284 -16.53 -12.52 2.43
C LYS A 284 -15.72 -13.76 2.04
N SER A 285 -14.49 -13.61 1.54
CA SER A 285 -13.58 -14.73 1.30
C SER A 285 -13.21 -15.38 2.65
N PRO A 286 -13.39 -16.70 2.85
CA PRO A 286 -13.16 -17.34 4.15
C PRO A 286 -11.73 -17.11 4.67
N HIS A 287 -11.63 -16.53 5.86
CA HIS A 287 -10.36 -16.30 6.57
C HIS A 287 -10.59 -16.28 8.09
N THR A 288 -9.51 -16.48 8.83
CA THR A 288 -9.41 -16.27 10.27
C THR A 288 -9.03 -14.82 10.53
N ASP A 289 -9.66 -14.21 11.55
CA ASP A 289 -9.32 -12.87 12.01
C ASP A 289 -7.91 -12.83 12.61
N ASP A 290 -7.03 -12.02 12.03
CA ASP A 290 -5.68 -11.73 12.51
C ASP A 290 -5.66 -10.56 13.53
N GLY A 291 -6.84 -10.04 13.88
CA GLY A 291 -7.03 -8.87 14.74
C GLY A 291 -7.41 -7.61 13.97
N ALA A 292 -7.47 -7.64 12.64
CA ALA A 292 -7.76 -6.48 11.80
C ALA A 292 -9.24 -6.15 11.66
N SER A 293 -10.13 -7.07 12.03
CA SER A 293 -11.57 -6.93 11.80
C SER A 293 -12.17 -5.63 12.35
N LYS A 294 -11.58 -5.04 13.40
CA LYS A 294 -11.99 -3.76 13.99
C LYS A 294 -11.79 -2.52 13.09
N TRP A 295 -10.94 -2.59 12.07
CA TRP A 295 -10.83 -1.56 11.02
C TRP A 295 -11.19 -2.04 9.61
N VAL A 296 -11.33 -3.36 9.41
CA VAL A 296 -11.70 -3.99 8.14
C VAL A 296 -13.21 -4.20 7.99
N ASN A 297 -13.95 -4.38 9.10
CA ASN A 297 -15.40 -4.54 9.02
C ASN A 297 -16.03 -3.35 8.31
N ASP A 298 -16.95 -3.64 7.37
CA ASP A 298 -17.64 -2.64 6.57
C ASP A 298 -16.71 -1.77 5.68
N MET A 299 -15.60 -2.35 5.20
CA MET A 299 -14.64 -1.74 4.26
C MET A 299 -14.39 -2.63 3.03
N PRO A 300 -15.38 -2.84 2.16
CA PRO A 300 -15.16 -3.59 0.92
C PRO A 300 -14.19 -2.84 0.00
N HIS A 301 -13.34 -3.59 -0.71
CA HIS A 301 -12.35 -3.10 -1.67
C HIS A 301 -12.61 -3.59 -3.11
N ASP A 302 -13.77 -4.21 -3.35
CA ASP A 302 -14.10 -4.87 -4.61
C ASP A 302 -14.13 -3.92 -5.82
N GLY A 303 -14.46 -2.64 -5.63
CA GLY A 303 -14.39 -1.65 -6.72
C GLY A 303 -12.99 -1.47 -7.30
N TRP A 304 -11.92 -1.72 -6.54
CA TRP A 304 -10.56 -1.72 -7.10
C TRP A 304 -10.31 -2.90 -8.06
N LEU A 305 -11.04 -4.01 -7.91
CA LEU A 305 -11.05 -5.10 -8.88
C LEU A 305 -11.65 -4.64 -10.22
N ASP A 306 -12.74 -3.88 -10.16
CA ASP A 306 -13.42 -3.40 -11.37
C ASP A 306 -12.52 -2.45 -12.17
N ILE A 307 -11.77 -1.56 -11.48
CA ILE A 307 -10.71 -0.76 -12.11
C ILE A 307 -9.66 -1.66 -12.75
N SER A 308 -9.18 -2.70 -12.07
CA SER A 308 -8.06 -3.51 -12.56
C SER A 308 -8.36 -4.25 -13.87
N LYS A 309 -9.61 -4.64 -14.11
CA LYS A 309 -10.00 -5.51 -15.22
C LYS A 309 -9.61 -4.97 -16.61
N PRO A 310 -9.99 -3.74 -17.03
CA PRO A 310 -9.58 -3.23 -18.33
C PRO A 310 -8.07 -2.94 -18.41
N TYR A 311 -7.40 -2.62 -17.29
CA TYR A 311 -5.95 -2.42 -17.27
C TYR A 311 -5.17 -3.72 -17.41
N ILE A 312 -5.59 -4.81 -16.77
CA ILE A 312 -5.00 -6.14 -16.94
C ILE A 312 -5.16 -6.59 -18.39
N ALA A 313 -6.33 -6.38 -19.00
CA ALA A 313 -6.57 -6.71 -20.39
C ALA A 313 -5.63 -5.92 -21.34
N ALA A 314 -5.52 -4.60 -21.15
CA ALA A 314 -4.61 -3.74 -21.91
C ALA A 314 -3.14 -4.13 -21.73
N PHE A 315 -2.73 -4.43 -20.49
CA PHE A 315 -1.38 -4.88 -20.17
C PHE A 315 -1.04 -6.14 -20.95
N LYS A 316 -1.91 -7.16 -20.91
CA LYS A 316 -1.72 -8.41 -21.65
C LYS A 316 -1.68 -8.19 -23.16
N ALA A 317 -2.50 -7.28 -23.68
CA ALA A 317 -2.49 -6.88 -25.09
C ALA A 317 -1.23 -6.05 -25.47
N GLY A 318 -0.45 -5.56 -24.50
CA GLY A 318 0.70 -4.68 -24.74
C GLY A 318 0.33 -3.24 -25.09
N GLU A 319 -0.92 -2.87 -24.81
CA GLU A 319 -1.48 -1.55 -25.05
C GLU A 319 -0.99 -0.54 -24.01
N SER A 320 -1.13 0.75 -24.34
CA SER A 320 -0.73 1.86 -23.47
C SER A 320 -1.91 2.62 -22.89
N SER A 321 -3.13 2.09 -23.06
CA SER A 321 -4.37 2.65 -22.52
C SER A 321 -5.39 1.53 -22.30
N PRO A 322 -6.24 1.61 -21.25
CA PRO A 322 -7.30 0.62 -21.00
C PRO A 322 -8.56 0.83 -21.87
N ASN A 323 -8.64 1.92 -22.63
CA ASN A 323 -9.90 2.44 -23.17
C ASN A 323 -10.62 1.47 -24.11
N SER A 324 -9.89 0.68 -24.89
CA SER A 324 -10.40 -0.37 -25.78
C SER A 324 -11.14 -1.50 -25.02
N HIS A 325 -10.85 -1.65 -23.73
CA HIS A 325 -11.38 -2.68 -22.85
C HIS A 325 -12.49 -2.18 -21.92
N ILE A 326 -12.90 -0.92 -22.05
CA ILE A 326 -14.02 -0.32 -21.30
C ILE A 326 -15.28 -0.41 -22.16
N SER A 327 -16.17 -1.34 -21.81
CA SER A 327 -17.38 -1.65 -22.58
C SER A 327 -18.68 -1.12 -21.95
N SER A 328 -18.62 -0.60 -20.73
CA SER A 328 -19.77 -0.09 -19.98
C SER A 328 -19.36 1.11 -19.14
N ASP A 329 -20.30 2.02 -18.92
CA ASP A 329 -20.08 3.15 -18.01
C ASP A 329 -20.07 2.66 -16.56
N GLU A 330 -19.06 3.08 -15.80
CA GLU A 330 -18.90 2.75 -14.39
C GLU A 330 -18.22 3.90 -13.64
N LEU A 331 -18.60 4.11 -12.39
CA LEU A 331 -17.82 4.90 -11.43
C LEU A 331 -17.33 3.99 -10.31
N VAL A 332 -16.07 4.14 -9.94
CA VAL A 332 -15.51 3.57 -8.71
C VAL A 332 -15.08 4.72 -7.82
N TYR A 333 -15.43 4.67 -6.54
CA TYR A 333 -15.10 5.74 -5.61
C TYR A 333 -14.58 5.17 -4.30
N TRP A 334 -13.74 5.93 -3.61
CA TRP A 334 -13.27 5.57 -2.28
C TRP A 334 -12.93 6.78 -1.42
N TYR A 335 -12.94 6.55 -0.10
CA TYR A 335 -12.64 7.55 0.91
C TYR A 335 -12.43 6.88 2.28
N ARG A 336 -11.79 7.60 3.20
CA ARG A 336 -11.71 7.20 4.62
C ARG A 336 -13.05 7.45 5.32
N PRO A 337 -13.39 6.66 6.36
CA PRO A 337 -14.66 6.82 7.09
C PRO A 337 -14.76 8.11 7.91
N ALA A 338 -13.64 8.80 8.13
CA ALA A 338 -13.57 10.02 8.90
C ALA A 338 -12.44 10.93 8.39
N PRO A 339 -12.53 12.26 8.58
CA PRO A 339 -11.42 13.17 8.34
C PRO A 339 -10.18 12.75 9.13
N ARG A 340 -8.98 12.90 8.55
CA ARG A 340 -7.71 12.47 9.17
C ARG A 340 -7.40 13.16 10.49
N GLY A 341 -8.01 14.33 10.71
CA GLY A 341 -7.81 15.18 11.88
C GLY A 341 -8.75 14.87 13.04
N VAL A 342 -9.68 13.91 12.93
CA VAL A 342 -10.48 13.49 14.10
C VAL A 342 -9.56 13.07 15.24
N ASP A 343 -9.97 13.34 16.48
CA ASP A 343 -9.22 12.97 17.67
C ASP A 343 -9.85 11.73 18.30
N CYS A 344 -9.07 10.65 18.36
CA CYS A 344 -9.46 9.37 18.92
C CYS A 344 -8.60 8.97 20.12
N ASP A 345 -7.71 9.85 20.61
CA ASP A 345 -6.67 9.52 21.59
C ASP A 345 -7.22 8.87 22.87
N SER A 346 -8.39 9.34 23.33
CA SER A 346 -9.00 8.84 24.56
C SER A 346 -9.50 7.38 24.47
N THR A 347 -9.77 6.89 23.27
CA THR A 347 -10.36 5.56 23.03
C THR A 347 -9.48 4.64 22.19
N ASP A 348 -8.45 5.19 21.54
CA ASP A 348 -7.63 4.46 20.60
C ASP A 348 -6.66 3.51 21.30
N ILE A 349 -6.45 2.35 20.67
CA ILE A 349 -5.67 1.26 21.22
C ILE A 349 -4.15 1.50 21.12
N CYS A 350 -3.70 2.28 20.15
CA CYS A 350 -2.29 2.53 19.88
C CYS A 350 -1.69 3.71 20.66
N MET A 351 -2.42 4.24 21.64
CA MET A 351 -2.00 5.35 22.52
C MET A 351 -1.15 4.89 23.72
N VAL A 352 -0.62 3.67 23.69
CA VAL A 352 0.19 3.06 24.76
C VAL A 352 1.37 2.30 24.17
N PRO A 353 2.44 2.01 24.94
CA PRO A 353 3.51 1.15 24.47
C PRO A 353 3.02 -0.26 24.09
N ALA A 354 3.61 -0.84 23.05
CA ALA A 354 3.38 -2.21 22.60
C ALA A 354 4.70 -2.85 22.12
N ASN A 355 4.65 -4.09 21.63
CA ASN A 355 5.86 -4.74 21.09
C ASN A 355 6.33 -4.00 19.84
N ASN A 356 7.55 -3.46 19.87
CA ASN A 356 8.16 -2.78 18.73
C ASN A 356 9.46 -3.44 18.26
N GLY A 357 9.60 -4.76 18.45
CA GLY A 357 10.80 -5.50 18.01
C GLY A 357 11.07 -5.40 16.50
N SER A 358 10.03 -5.15 15.70
CA SER A 358 10.12 -4.91 14.26
C SER A 358 10.46 -3.46 13.87
N GLY A 359 10.37 -2.50 14.80
CA GLY A 359 10.49 -1.07 14.50
C GLY A 359 9.28 -0.50 13.74
N ASN A 360 8.17 -1.23 13.70
CA ASN A 360 6.98 -0.90 12.91
C ASN A 360 5.82 -0.35 13.75
N TYR A 361 5.98 -0.22 15.06
CA TYR A 361 4.97 0.33 15.97
C TYR A 361 5.31 1.76 16.38
N PHE A 362 4.39 2.67 16.08
CA PHE A 362 4.46 4.08 16.47
C PHE A 362 3.35 4.34 17.48
N ILE A 363 3.69 4.86 18.67
CA ILE A 363 2.70 5.23 19.68
C ILE A 363 1.98 6.49 19.19
N GLY A 364 0.65 6.45 19.10
CA GLY A 364 -0.17 7.57 18.67
C GLY A 364 -1.08 7.26 17.49
N ARG A 365 -1.51 8.33 16.81
CA ARG A 365 -2.11 8.25 15.48
C ARG A 365 -1.14 7.57 14.50
N PRO A 366 -1.62 6.75 13.54
CA PRO A 366 -0.75 6.02 12.62
C PRO A 366 0.30 6.90 11.96
N ASP A 367 1.58 6.48 11.99
CA ASP A 367 2.65 7.20 11.28
C ASP A 367 2.30 7.39 9.80
N GLY A 368 2.61 8.56 9.25
CA GLY A 368 2.25 8.93 7.87
C GLY A 368 0.86 9.52 7.67
N TRP A 369 -0.01 9.58 8.69
CA TRP A 369 -1.40 10.05 8.55
C TRP A 369 -1.56 11.43 7.90
N GLN A 370 -0.56 12.31 8.02
CA GLN A 370 -0.56 13.65 7.42
C GLN A 370 -0.48 13.62 5.88
N SER A 371 0.00 12.51 5.31
CA SER A 371 0.09 12.32 3.86
C SER A 371 -1.23 11.95 3.22
N MET A 372 -2.22 11.55 4.01
CA MET A 372 -3.50 11.04 3.53
C MET A 372 -4.47 12.21 3.33
N ALA A 373 -4.95 12.44 2.10
CA ALA A 373 -5.81 13.60 1.80
C ALA A 373 -7.25 13.43 2.32
N ASP A 374 -7.89 14.49 2.82
CA ASP A 374 -9.31 14.48 3.21
C ASP A 374 -10.19 14.68 1.96
N SER A 375 -10.30 13.61 1.17
CA SER A 375 -10.95 13.64 -0.14
C SER A 375 -11.80 12.41 -0.42
N VAL A 376 -12.76 12.59 -1.32
CA VAL A 376 -13.46 11.53 -2.05
C VAL A 376 -12.78 11.38 -3.40
N PHE A 377 -12.24 10.19 -3.65
CA PHE A 377 -11.60 9.85 -4.91
C PHE A 377 -12.60 9.14 -5.81
N VAL A 378 -12.60 9.49 -7.10
CA VAL A 378 -13.50 8.90 -8.09
C VAL A 378 -12.71 8.55 -9.34
N VAL A 379 -12.83 7.31 -9.80
CA VAL A 379 -12.39 6.85 -11.11
C VAL A 379 -13.62 6.60 -11.96
N SER A 380 -13.68 7.24 -13.13
CA SER A 380 -14.72 7.03 -14.12
C SER A 380 -14.19 6.14 -15.23
N LEU A 381 -14.91 5.06 -15.56
CA LEU A 381 -14.69 4.25 -16.75
C LEU A 381 -15.87 4.51 -17.70
N LEU A 382 -15.70 5.42 -18.66
CA LEU A 382 -16.83 5.87 -19.50
C LEU A 382 -16.66 5.45 -20.97
N THR A 383 -17.76 5.04 -21.59
CA THR A 383 -17.83 4.73 -23.03
C THR A 383 -17.92 5.98 -23.90
N SER A 384 -18.32 7.11 -23.32
CA SER A 384 -18.42 8.42 -23.97
C SER A 384 -18.32 9.52 -22.90
N PRO A 385 -17.85 10.73 -23.25
CA PRO A 385 -17.74 11.82 -22.28
C PRO A 385 -19.06 12.12 -21.57
N ALA A 386 -18.98 12.50 -20.30
CA ALA A 386 -20.14 12.85 -19.48
C ALA A 386 -19.73 13.77 -18.32
N THR A 387 -20.69 14.50 -17.76
CA THR A 387 -20.50 15.24 -16.51
C THR A 387 -20.63 14.26 -15.34
N VAL A 388 -19.63 14.20 -14.47
CA VAL A 388 -19.72 13.49 -13.18
C VAL A 388 -20.05 14.51 -12.10
N GLN A 389 -21.07 14.18 -11.31
CA GLN A 389 -21.48 14.93 -10.14
C GLN A 389 -21.17 14.12 -8.88
N VAL A 390 -20.53 14.77 -7.91
CA VAL A 390 -20.23 14.23 -6.58
C VAL A 390 -20.85 15.16 -5.55
N ASN A 391 -21.77 14.65 -4.74
CA ASN A 391 -22.31 15.35 -3.58
C ASN A 391 -21.69 14.74 -2.32
N SER A 392 -20.76 15.49 -1.72
CA SER A 392 -20.02 15.08 -0.53
C SER A 392 -20.49 15.87 0.68
N GLY A 393 -21.30 15.24 1.53
CA GLY A 393 -21.83 15.88 2.74
C GLY A 393 -22.69 17.13 2.49
N GLY A 394 -23.37 17.22 1.34
CA GLY A 394 -24.17 18.37 0.91
C GLY A 394 -23.46 19.32 -0.05
N ASN A 395 -22.13 19.21 -0.20
CA ASN A 395 -21.37 20.02 -1.15
C ASN A 395 -21.31 19.31 -2.50
N VAL A 396 -21.87 19.94 -3.53
CA VAL A 396 -21.96 19.38 -4.88
C VAL A 396 -20.80 19.88 -5.73
N TYR A 397 -20.08 18.94 -6.34
CA TYR A 397 -18.98 19.18 -7.25
C TYR A 397 -19.31 18.55 -8.60
N ASN A 398 -19.14 19.31 -9.68
CA ASN A 398 -19.33 18.80 -11.04
C ASN A 398 -18.01 18.93 -11.82
N TYR A 399 -17.70 17.93 -12.64
CA TYR A 399 -16.60 17.99 -13.59
C TYR A 399 -16.92 17.18 -14.84
N GLU A 400 -16.35 17.58 -15.98
CA GLU A 400 -16.46 16.81 -17.23
C GLU A 400 -15.43 15.68 -17.23
N ALA A 401 -15.89 14.43 -17.33
CA ALA A 401 -15.04 13.26 -17.47
C ALA A 401 -14.99 12.80 -18.95
N PRO A 402 -13.79 12.51 -19.50
CA PRO A 402 -13.66 12.01 -20.87
C PRO A 402 -14.18 10.57 -21.00
N ALA A 403 -14.30 10.10 -22.25
CA ALA A 403 -14.36 8.67 -22.51
C ALA A 403 -13.04 7.98 -22.11
N GLY A 404 -13.12 6.72 -21.70
CA GLY A 404 -12.01 5.96 -21.15
C GLY A 404 -11.95 6.01 -19.63
N ALA A 405 -10.78 5.65 -19.10
CA ALA A 405 -10.51 5.75 -17.67
C ALA A 405 -10.02 7.17 -17.31
N SER A 406 -10.58 7.78 -16.27
CA SER A 406 -10.10 9.05 -15.71
C SER A 406 -10.30 9.10 -14.20
N ALA A 407 -9.49 9.88 -13.48
CA ALA A 407 -9.58 10.01 -12.03
C ALA A 407 -9.80 11.47 -11.59
N LYS A 408 -10.52 11.65 -10.49
CA LYS A 408 -10.76 12.95 -9.87
C LYS A 408 -10.75 12.84 -8.36
N GLU A 409 -10.15 13.84 -7.73
CA GLU A 409 -10.20 14.07 -6.30
C GLU A 409 -11.19 15.22 -6.01
N VAL A 410 -12.06 15.00 -5.02
CA VAL A 410 -13.09 15.94 -4.58
C VAL A 410 -12.96 16.17 -3.07
N PRO A 411 -13.06 17.40 -2.55
CA PRO A 411 -12.97 17.63 -1.10
C PRO A 411 -14.02 16.82 -0.32
N MET A 412 -13.59 16.19 0.76
CA MET A 412 -14.44 15.40 1.64
C MET A 412 -15.37 16.27 2.49
N GLY A 413 -16.66 15.95 2.49
CA GLY A 413 -17.66 16.45 3.43
C GLY A 413 -18.22 15.33 4.32
N VAL A 414 -18.46 15.64 5.60
CA VAL A 414 -19.10 14.73 6.55
C VAL A 414 -20.56 14.46 6.15
N GLY A 415 -21.00 13.21 6.25
CA GLY A 415 -22.34 12.73 5.93
C GLY A 415 -22.36 11.73 4.76
N ALA A 416 -23.52 11.56 4.14
CA ALA A 416 -23.69 10.73 2.96
C ALA A 416 -22.91 11.24 1.74
N GLN A 417 -22.51 10.31 0.88
CA GLN A 417 -21.75 10.56 -0.35
C GLN A 417 -22.56 10.03 -1.53
N SER A 418 -23.03 10.89 -2.43
CA SER A 418 -23.82 10.47 -3.58
C SER A 418 -23.22 10.93 -4.90
N PHE A 419 -23.39 10.12 -5.94
CA PHE A 419 -22.75 10.30 -7.22
C PHE A 419 -23.76 10.20 -8.35
N ALA A 420 -23.51 10.92 -9.44
CA ALA A 420 -24.27 10.78 -10.68
C ALA A 420 -23.38 10.99 -11.91
N VAL A 421 -23.68 10.27 -12.99
CA VAL A 421 -23.12 10.50 -14.32
C VAL A 421 -24.24 11.03 -15.21
N ILE A 422 -24.03 12.21 -15.78
CA ILE A 422 -25.02 12.94 -16.57
C ILE A 422 -24.48 13.07 -18.00
N ARG A 423 -25.20 12.53 -18.96
CA ARG A 423 -24.87 12.62 -20.39
C ARG A 423 -26.06 13.18 -21.14
N ASN A 424 -25.84 14.23 -21.94
CA ASN A 424 -26.89 14.92 -22.70
C ASN A 424 -28.09 15.37 -21.82
N GLY A 425 -27.81 15.82 -20.60
CA GLY A 425 -28.83 16.26 -19.64
C GLY A 425 -29.64 15.12 -18.98
N GLN A 426 -29.32 13.85 -19.25
CA GLN A 426 -29.94 12.70 -18.60
C GLN A 426 -28.96 12.02 -17.65
N THR A 427 -29.44 11.67 -16.46
CA THR A 427 -28.70 10.83 -15.51
C THR A 427 -28.69 9.38 -16.01
N ILE A 428 -27.50 8.86 -16.31
CA ILE A 428 -27.32 7.49 -16.81
C ILE A 428 -26.86 6.52 -15.73
N LEU A 429 -26.19 7.03 -14.69
CA LEU A 429 -25.80 6.31 -13.48
C LEU A 429 -26.02 7.23 -12.29
N SER A 430 -26.51 6.68 -11.18
CA SER A 430 -26.57 7.41 -9.91
C SER A 430 -26.67 6.45 -8.74
N GLY A 431 -26.18 6.87 -7.58
CA GLY A 431 -26.37 6.16 -6.33
C GLY A 431 -25.69 6.86 -5.17
N THR A 432 -25.99 6.38 -3.97
CA THR A 432 -25.38 6.85 -2.72
C THR A 432 -24.56 5.71 -2.14
N SER A 433 -23.40 6.05 -1.60
CA SER A 433 -22.57 5.10 -0.88
C SER A 433 -23.24 4.60 0.39
N LEU A 434 -23.04 3.32 0.73
CA LEU A 434 -23.59 2.72 1.95
C LEU A 434 -22.93 3.26 3.23
N LYS A 435 -21.66 3.69 3.14
CA LYS A 435 -20.90 4.15 4.30
C LYS A 435 -20.88 5.67 4.35
N GLU A 436 -21.42 6.28 5.40
CA GLU A 436 -21.27 7.71 5.60
C GLU A 436 -19.87 8.07 6.12
N ILE A 437 -19.44 9.28 5.82
CA ILE A 437 -18.25 9.88 6.43
C ILE A 437 -18.70 10.52 7.74
N ILE A 438 -18.12 10.11 8.86
CA ILE A 438 -18.49 10.60 10.19
C ILE A 438 -17.46 11.60 10.71
N ASN A 439 -17.90 12.51 11.57
CA ASN A 439 -17.01 13.31 12.40
C ASN A 439 -16.79 12.60 13.75
N GLY A 440 -16.10 11.47 13.72
CA GLY A 440 -15.88 10.63 14.91
C GLY A 440 -15.03 9.40 14.63
N CYS A 441 -14.79 8.62 15.68
CA CYS A 441 -13.89 7.46 15.65
C CYS A 441 -14.66 6.17 15.36
N VAL A 442 -14.33 5.49 14.28
CA VAL A 442 -14.90 4.17 13.95
C VAL A 442 -14.46 3.19 15.03
N CYS A 443 -15.40 2.70 15.83
CA CYS A 443 -15.12 1.84 16.98
C CYS A 443 -14.09 2.39 17.96
N GLY A 444 -14.02 3.72 18.10
CA GLY A 444 -13.06 4.37 19.00
C GLY A 444 -11.62 4.38 18.47
N LEU A 445 -11.39 4.00 17.20
CA LEU A 445 -10.06 3.88 16.59
C LEU A 445 -9.81 4.93 15.51
N TYR A 446 -8.53 5.21 15.29
CA TYR A 446 -7.99 5.86 14.10
C TYR A 446 -8.08 4.93 12.88
N ASN A 447 -9.26 4.80 12.28
CA ASN A 447 -9.43 3.97 11.09
C ASN A 447 -9.07 4.72 9.80
N PHE A 448 -7.89 4.43 9.25
CA PHE A 448 -7.39 4.95 7.97
C PHE A 448 -7.57 3.97 6.80
N ASN A 449 -8.34 2.89 6.99
CA ASN A 449 -8.76 2.03 5.88
C ASN A 449 -9.70 2.80 4.94
N ALA A 450 -9.79 2.38 3.67
CA ALA A 450 -10.68 2.97 2.70
C ALA A 450 -11.98 2.18 2.60
N TYR A 451 -13.10 2.89 2.50
CA TYR A 451 -14.31 2.29 1.94
C TYR A 451 -14.27 2.47 0.42
N VAL A 452 -14.46 1.40 -0.34
CA VAL A 452 -14.54 1.44 -1.80
C VAL A 452 -15.95 1.04 -2.23
N GLY A 453 -16.52 1.79 -3.16
CA GLY A 453 -17.82 1.47 -3.75
C GLY A 453 -17.85 1.75 -5.25
N THR A 454 -18.91 1.29 -5.90
CA THR A 454 -19.08 1.37 -7.35
C THR A 454 -20.48 1.83 -7.75
N LEU A 455 -20.61 2.38 -8.96
CA LEU A 455 -21.86 2.59 -9.68
C LEU A 455 -21.74 2.01 -11.08
N PRO A 456 -22.58 1.04 -11.49
CA PRO A 456 -23.63 0.39 -10.69
C PRO A 456 -23.11 -0.27 -9.41
N ALA A 457 -23.97 -0.37 -8.39
CA ALA A 457 -23.56 -0.92 -7.09
C ALA A 457 -23.03 -2.35 -7.21
N GLY A 458 -21.88 -2.59 -6.59
CA GLY A 458 -21.24 -3.89 -6.47
C GLY A 458 -22.04 -4.91 -5.65
N PHE A 459 -21.44 -6.07 -5.42
CA PHE A 459 -22.10 -7.15 -4.67
C PHE A 459 -21.96 -6.93 -3.16
N SER A 460 -22.86 -7.53 -2.38
CA SER A 460 -22.73 -7.50 -0.91
C SER A 460 -21.52 -8.33 -0.45
N ASP A 461 -20.60 -7.67 0.26
CA ASP A 461 -19.31 -8.22 0.69
C ASP A 461 -19.07 -8.05 2.20
N PRO A 462 -19.88 -8.67 3.07
CA PRO A 462 -19.66 -8.61 4.52
C PRO A 462 -18.55 -9.58 4.96
N LEU A 463 -17.83 -9.22 6.03
CA LEU A 463 -16.98 -10.18 6.75
C LEU A 463 -17.80 -11.38 7.24
N GLN A 464 -17.19 -12.56 7.19
CA GLN A 464 -17.76 -13.77 7.80
C GLN A 464 -17.49 -13.81 9.31
N GLN A 465 -18.23 -14.67 10.03
CA GLN A 465 -18.12 -14.78 11.49
C GLN A 465 -16.71 -15.09 11.99
N ASP A 466 -15.97 -15.97 11.31
CA ASP A 466 -14.58 -16.31 11.66
C ASP A 466 -13.63 -15.10 11.51
N GLY A 467 -13.90 -14.25 10.51
CA GLY A 467 -13.21 -12.99 10.26
C GLY A 467 -13.60 -11.86 11.24
N LEU A 468 -14.50 -12.13 12.20
CA LEU A 468 -14.89 -11.21 13.27
C LEU A 468 -14.52 -11.76 14.66
N SER A 469 -13.79 -12.88 14.72
CA SER A 469 -13.56 -13.63 15.96
C SER A 469 -12.69 -12.89 16.98
N ALA A 470 -11.85 -11.95 16.55
CA ALA A 470 -11.03 -11.09 17.40
C ALA A 470 -11.51 -9.62 17.44
N PHE A 471 -12.67 -9.30 16.86
CA PHE A 471 -13.15 -7.92 16.67
C PHE A 471 -13.18 -7.07 17.95
N THR A 472 -13.58 -7.65 19.08
CA THR A 472 -13.66 -6.91 20.35
C THR A 472 -12.33 -6.85 21.10
N GLN A 473 -11.30 -7.57 20.64
CA GLN A 473 -10.01 -7.60 21.30
C GLN A 473 -9.30 -6.25 21.17
N GLY A 474 -8.96 -5.67 22.31
CA GLY A 474 -8.26 -4.40 22.38
C GLY A 474 -9.14 -3.15 22.19
N LEU A 475 -10.39 -3.29 21.76
CA LEU A 475 -11.33 -2.15 21.73
C LEU A 475 -11.56 -1.60 23.14
N ARG A 476 -11.42 -0.29 23.30
CA ARG A 476 -11.70 0.41 24.56
C ARG A 476 -13.14 0.90 24.68
N VAL A 477 -13.92 0.77 23.61
CA VAL A 477 -15.35 1.11 23.57
C VAL A 477 -16.20 -0.15 23.53
N HIS A 478 -17.42 -0.07 24.06
CA HIS A 478 -18.39 -1.18 24.08
C HIS A 478 -19.56 -1.00 23.10
N THR A 479 -19.52 0.07 22.29
CA THR A 479 -20.60 0.43 21.36
C THR A 479 -20.54 -0.35 20.05
N CYS A 480 -19.38 -0.90 19.67
CA CYS A 480 -19.25 -1.72 18.48
C CYS A 480 -19.52 -3.20 18.75
N GLN A 481 -20.12 -3.86 17.78
CA GLN A 481 -20.49 -5.27 17.84
C GLN A 481 -19.76 -6.04 16.73
N PRO A 482 -19.38 -7.30 16.96
CA PRO A 482 -18.73 -8.17 15.97
C PRO A 482 -19.74 -8.65 14.92
N THR A 483 -20.33 -7.70 14.18
CA THR A 483 -21.31 -7.93 13.12
C THR A 483 -21.10 -6.91 12.00
N PRO A 484 -21.23 -7.30 10.73
CA PRO A 484 -21.32 -6.34 9.62
C PRO A 484 -22.49 -5.38 9.86
N SER A 485 -22.30 -4.10 9.59
CA SER A 485 -23.29 -3.05 9.85
C SER A 485 -23.75 -2.31 8.58
N LEU A 486 -23.07 -2.49 7.44
CA LEU A 486 -23.54 -1.95 6.17
C LEU A 486 -24.88 -2.61 5.78
N GLY A 487 -25.91 -1.79 5.65
CA GLY A 487 -27.19 -2.21 5.11
C GLY A 487 -27.13 -2.45 3.59
N THR A 488 -28.24 -2.90 3.02
CA THR A 488 -28.44 -2.98 1.56
C THR A 488 -29.07 -1.73 0.97
N ILE A 489 -29.56 -0.82 1.83
CA ILE A 489 -30.22 0.42 1.45
C ILE A 489 -29.27 1.57 1.81
N PRO A 490 -28.79 2.33 0.82
CA PRO A 490 -27.98 3.51 1.09
C PRO A 490 -28.73 4.57 1.91
N PRO A 491 -28.00 5.42 2.67
CA PRO A 491 -28.58 6.63 3.24
C PRO A 491 -29.17 7.53 2.14
N ALA A 492 -30.10 8.40 2.53
CA ALA A 492 -30.67 9.38 1.61
C ALA A 492 -29.55 10.28 1.05
N PRO A 493 -29.61 10.67 -0.24
CA PRO A 493 -28.67 11.65 -0.79
C PRO A 493 -28.68 12.94 0.05
N PRO A 494 -27.52 13.58 0.28
CA PRO A 494 -27.47 14.83 1.03
C PRO A 494 -28.26 15.94 0.33
N SER A 495 -28.99 16.74 1.09
CA SER A 495 -29.55 18.00 0.58
C SER A 495 -28.42 18.92 0.14
N THR A 496 -28.50 19.45 -1.08
CA THR A 496 -27.49 20.37 -1.62
C THR A 496 -27.43 21.65 -0.79
N SER A 497 -26.25 21.96 -0.26
CA SER A 497 -25.95 23.20 0.46
C SER A 497 -25.11 24.15 -0.38
N THR A 498 -24.14 23.63 -1.13
CA THR A 498 -23.26 24.40 -2.01
C THR A 498 -23.05 23.66 -3.33
N THR A 499 -22.72 24.40 -4.39
CA THR A 499 -22.39 23.83 -5.71
C THR A 499 -21.15 24.51 -6.27
N SER A 500 -20.21 23.72 -6.76
CA SER A 500 -19.00 24.19 -7.43
C SER A 500 -18.70 23.36 -8.67
N SER A 501 -18.01 23.99 -9.64
CA SER A 501 -17.44 23.30 -10.80
C SER A 501 -15.94 23.12 -10.58
N LEU A 502 -15.47 21.89 -10.77
CA LEU A 502 -14.05 21.59 -10.76
C LEU A 502 -13.54 21.57 -12.21
N PRO A 503 -12.25 21.88 -12.44
CA PRO A 503 -11.63 21.69 -13.74
C PRO A 503 -11.83 20.26 -14.24
N SER A 504 -11.81 20.01 -15.55
CA SER A 504 -11.80 18.64 -16.07
C SER A 504 -10.53 17.88 -15.61
N PRO A 505 -10.59 16.55 -15.37
CA PRO A 505 -9.39 15.75 -15.23
C PRO A 505 -8.63 15.71 -16.56
N PRO A 506 -7.29 15.60 -16.53
CA PRO A 506 -6.50 15.46 -17.74
C PRO A 506 -6.89 14.16 -18.49
N PRO A 507 -6.84 14.15 -19.84
CA PRO A 507 -7.04 12.93 -20.62
C PRO A 507 -5.97 11.89 -20.28
N THR A 508 -6.32 10.61 -20.34
CA THR A 508 -5.46 9.44 -20.06
C THR A 508 -4.28 9.25 -21.03
N THR A 509 -4.01 10.22 -21.92
CA THR A 509 -2.85 10.20 -22.82
C THR A 509 -1.66 10.88 -22.14
N THR A 510 -0.97 10.18 -21.25
CA THR A 510 0.33 10.65 -20.75
C THR A 510 1.39 10.41 -21.83
N PRO A 511 2.20 11.41 -22.23
CA PRO A 511 3.40 11.16 -23.04
C PRO A 511 4.39 10.30 -22.25
N PRO A 512 5.36 9.62 -22.92
CA PRO A 512 6.38 8.86 -22.21
C PRO A 512 7.16 9.77 -21.24
N PRO A 513 7.69 9.25 -20.11
CA PRO A 513 8.48 10.06 -19.19
C PRO A 513 9.63 10.72 -19.96
N GLY A 514 9.63 12.04 -20.00
CA GLY A 514 10.80 12.79 -20.45
C GLY A 514 11.97 12.46 -19.52
N LEU A 515 13.15 12.22 -20.11
CA LEU A 515 14.41 12.19 -19.39
C LEU A 515 14.53 13.47 -18.56
N PRO A 516 14.88 13.40 -17.25
CA PRO A 516 14.95 14.59 -16.42
C PRO A 516 16.17 15.42 -16.81
N GLY A 517 15.90 16.54 -17.47
CA GLY A 517 16.82 17.63 -17.70
C GLY A 517 16.00 18.90 -17.92
N GLN A 518 15.94 19.75 -16.89
CA GLN A 518 15.26 21.05 -16.79
C GLN A 518 13.87 21.04 -16.10
N CYS A 519 13.90 21.33 -14.80
CA CYS A 519 12.76 21.84 -14.06
C CYS A 519 12.36 23.23 -14.60
N SER A 520 11.16 23.36 -15.15
CA SER A 520 10.47 24.65 -15.29
C SER A 520 9.45 24.77 -14.17
N THR A 521 9.79 25.54 -13.14
CA THR A 521 8.87 25.98 -12.08
C THR A 521 8.03 27.14 -12.60
N VAL A 522 6.71 26.93 -12.74
CA VAL A 522 5.76 28.04 -12.86
C VAL A 522 5.39 28.50 -11.45
N VAL A 523 5.98 29.61 -11.03
CA VAL A 523 5.70 30.27 -9.74
C VAL A 523 4.55 31.25 -9.95
N SER A 524 3.38 30.96 -9.40
CA SER A 524 2.32 31.96 -9.20
C SER A 524 2.66 32.78 -7.96
N THR A 525 3.11 34.02 -8.16
CA THR A 525 3.43 34.97 -7.07
C THR A 525 2.17 35.68 -6.62
N VAL A 526 1.83 35.59 -5.33
CA VAL A 526 0.90 36.53 -4.67
C VAL A 526 1.73 37.35 -3.68
N THR A 527 1.91 38.63 -3.98
CA THR A 527 2.64 39.58 -3.13
C THR A 527 1.73 40.07 -2.01
N VAL A 528 2.15 39.90 -0.76
CA VAL A 528 1.60 40.66 0.38
C VAL A 528 2.76 41.39 1.06
N THR A 529 2.75 42.71 0.93
CA THR A 529 3.74 43.60 1.55
C THR A 529 3.34 43.89 2.99
N LYS A 530 4.25 43.68 3.96
CA LYS A 530 4.18 44.44 5.22
C LYS A 530 5.57 44.71 5.78
N THR A 531 5.83 45.99 6.00
CA THR A 531 7.06 46.61 6.52
C THR A 531 7.13 46.49 8.04
N ILE A 532 8.30 46.15 8.60
CA ILE A 532 8.63 46.41 10.02
C ILE A 532 10.10 46.87 10.16
N THR A 533 10.28 47.94 10.92
CA THR A 533 11.52 48.66 11.25
C THR A 533 12.14 48.10 12.55
N PRO A 534 13.48 48.04 12.73
CA PRO A 534 14.13 47.35 13.85
C PRO A 534 14.62 48.28 14.97
N PRO A 535 14.87 47.75 16.18
CA PRO A 535 15.99 48.22 17.02
C PRO A 535 16.77 47.02 17.62
N ALA A 536 18.09 46.89 17.44
CA ALA A 536 19.23 47.60 18.06
C ALA A 536 19.89 46.77 19.19
N CYS A 537 21.11 46.27 18.90
CA CYS A 537 22.15 45.84 19.86
C CYS A 537 22.62 47.04 20.72
N PRO A 538 23.23 46.92 21.93
CA PRO A 538 24.51 46.19 22.19
C PRO A 538 24.69 45.81 23.72
N PRO A 539 25.90 45.71 24.38
CA PRO A 539 27.30 45.47 23.98
C PRO A 539 28.04 44.34 24.76
N ASP A 540 29.26 44.14 24.29
CA ASP A 540 30.42 43.29 24.62
C ASP A 540 30.90 43.16 26.09
N GLY A 541 31.64 42.07 26.39
CA GLY A 541 32.49 41.96 27.59
C GLY A 541 33.00 40.57 28.01
N GLY A 542 34.21 40.19 27.55
CA GLY A 542 35.32 39.74 28.42
C GLY A 542 35.38 38.32 29.04
N SER A 543 36.16 37.44 28.39
CA SER A 543 37.20 36.51 28.91
C SER A 543 37.13 35.82 30.29
N GLY A 544 37.36 34.49 30.32
CA GLY A 544 37.89 33.75 31.49
C GLY A 544 37.57 32.25 31.47
N GLY A 545 38.57 31.37 31.58
CA GLY A 545 38.43 29.91 31.43
C GLY A 545 38.35 29.10 32.73
N GLY A 546 38.26 27.77 32.58
CA GLY A 546 38.63 26.78 33.60
C GLY A 546 37.50 25.88 34.14
N GLY A 547 37.47 24.63 33.66
CA GLY A 547 37.42 23.38 34.43
C GLY A 547 36.36 23.09 35.51
N GLY A 548 35.75 21.91 35.40
CA GLY A 548 35.54 20.99 36.54
C GLY A 548 34.11 20.72 36.96
N GLY A 549 33.73 19.44 37.00
CA GLY A 549 32.39 18.96 37.34
C GLY A 549 31.94 19.17 38.79
N GLY A 550 30.64 18.98 39.02
CA GLY A 550 30.06 18.86 40.37
C GLY A 550 28.56 19.09 40.37
N GLY A 551 27.80 18.09 40.84
CA GLY A 551 26.34 18.10 40.85
C GLY A 551 25.73 19.20 41.72
N GLY A 552 24.75 19.87 41.13
CA GLY A 552 23.74 20.71 41.76
C GLY A 552 22.63 20.88 40.72
N GLY A 553 21.38 20.54 41.05
CA GLY A 553 20.25 20.45 40.11
C GLY A 553 19.75 21.79 39.58
N GLY A 554 20.61 22.56 38.92
CA GLY A 554 20.27 23.78 38.19
C GLY A 554 20.39 23.57 36.67
N THR A 555 19.63 24.34 35.89
CA THR A 555 19.72 24.34 34.42
C THR A 555 20.91 25.19 33.99
N CYS A 556 21.53 24.88 32.85
CA CYS A 556 22.57 25.74 32.29
C CYS A 556 21.96 27.11 31.96
N ILE A 557 22.62 28.20 32.36
CA ILE A 557 22.18 29.60 32.12
C ILE A 557 23.26 30.46 31.47
N ALA A 558 24.44 29.90 31.18
CA ALA A 558 25.43 30.53 30.30
C ALA A 558 26.27 29.44 29.66
N GLY A 559 26.60 29.60 28.39
CA GLY A 559 27.43 28.64 27.67
C GLY A 559 28.18 29.28 26.52
N THR A 560 29.19 28.57 26.03
CA THR A 560 30.04 29.01 24.91
C THR A 560 30.26 27.86 23.94
N GLY A 561 30.70 28.17 22.73
CA GLY A 561 30.99 27.20 21.67
C GLY A 561 32.12 27.71 20.77
N PRO A 562 32.77 26.82 20.00
CA PRO A 562 33.82 27.22 19.08
C PRO A 562 33.27 27.98 17.87
N ASN A 563 34.09 28.81 17.22
CA ASN A 563 33.78 29.46 15.94
C ASN A 563 32.40 30.15 15.91
N ASN A 564 31.57 29.87 14.91
CA ASN A 564 30.24 30.43 14.73
C ASN A 564 29.17 29.82 15.66
N TYR A 565 29.50 28.83 16.52
CA TYR A 565 28.63 28.43 17.63
C TYR A 565 28.69 29.43 18.80
N ILE A 566 29.70 30.30 18.89
CA ILE A 566 29.89 31.15 20.08
C ILE A 566 28.64 31.99 20.41
N GLY A 567 28.01 32.58 19.40
CA GLY A 567 26.79 33.38 19.57
C GLY A 567 25.55 32.51 19.84
N LEU A 568 25.43 31.38 19.14
CA LEU A 568 24.30 30.45 19.31
C LEU A 568 24.30 29.82 20.70
N CYS A 569 25.45 29.31 21.15
CA CYS A 569 25.59 28.74 22.49
C CYS A 569 25.40 29.79 23.59
N ALA A 570 25.92 31.01 23.41
CA ALA A 570 25.68 32.08 24.37
C ALA A 570 24.17 32.40 24.50
N PHE A 571 23.44 32.46 23.39
CA PHE A 571 22.01 32.75 23.40
C PHE A 571 21.17 31.57 23.93
N CYS A 572 21.31 30.38 23.36
CA CYS A 572 20.48 29.23 23.69
C CYS A 572 20.72 28.73 25.13
N CYS A 573 21.99 28.68 25.57
CA CYS A 573 22.31 28.24 26.92
C CYS A 573 21.81 29.20 27.99
N ASN A 574 21.61 30.49 27.68
CA ASN A 574 21.03 31.45 28.61
C ASN A 574 19.58 31.13 28.99
N TYR A 575 18.87 30.39 28.14
CA TYR A 575 17.46 29.99 28.33
C TYR A 575 17.29 28.49 28.59
N GLY A 576 18.37 27.82 28.99
CA GLY A 576 18.34 26.40 29.37
C GLY A 576 18.37 25.41 28.21
N TYR A 577 18.46 25.87 26.96
CA TYR A 577 18.70 25.02 25.80
C TYR A 577 20.19 24.96 25.48
N CYS A 578 20.92 24.09 26.18
CA CYS A 578 22.39 23.97 26.05
C CYS A 578 22.80 22.52 25.70
N PRO A 579 22.63 22.08 24.44
CA PRO A 579 22.94 20.71 24.06
C PRO A 579 24.45 20.41 24.21
N PRO A 580 24.82 19.31 24.90
CA PRO A 580 26.22 18.91 25.03
C PRO A 580 26.77 18.48 23.67
N GLY A 581 28.01 18.88 23.36
CA GLY A 581 28.65 18.66 22.06
C GLY A 581 29.01 20.00 21.40
N PRO A 582 28.06 20.68 20.72
CA PRO A 582 28.32 21.98 20.10
C PRO A 582 28.50 23.11 21.15
N CYS A 583 27.89 22.99 22.33
CA CYS A 583 27.99 23.97 23.41
C CYS A 583 28.63 23.39 24.68
N THR A 584 29.37 24.24 25.39
CA THR A 584 29.91 24.00 26.73
C THR A 584 29.26 24.95 27.71
N CYS A 585 28.56 24.41 28.71
CA CYS A 585 27.99 25.23 29.79
C CYS A 585 29.10 25.84 30.64
N THR A 586 29.01 27.14 30.90
CA THR A 586 29.95 27.91 31.73
C THR A 586 29.34 28.34 33.06
N GLN A 587 28.01 28.34 33.19
CA GLN A 587 27.31 28.68 34.44
C GLN A 587 25.97 27.96 34.57
N TYR A 588 25.66 27.46 35.76
CA TYR A 588 24.37 26.85 36.12
C TYR A 588 23.60 27.75 37.10
N GLY A 589 22.27 27.76 36.98
CA GLY A 589 21.40 28.54 37.84
C GLY A 589 19.91 28.26 37.61
N ASN A 590 19.06 29.20 38.02
CA ASN A 590 17.62 29.09 37.86
C ASN A 590 17.22 29.35 36.40
N ALA A 591 16.31 28.53 35.86
CA ALA A 591 15.85 28.67 34.48
C ALA A 591 15.22 30.04 34.23
N VAL A 592 15.67 30.70 33.18
CA VAL A 592 15.08 31.93 32.65
C VAL A 592 14.23 31.55 31.45
N PRO A 593 12.94 31.94 31.38
CA PRO A 593 12.12 31.64 30.22
C PRO A 593 12.66 32.37 28.97
N PRO A 594 12.66 31.72 27.79
CA PRO A 594 13.07 32.38 26.56
C PRO A 594 12.10 33.53 26.21
N PRO A 595 12.55 34.48 25.37
CA PRO A 595 11.65 35.45 24.74
C PRO A 595 10.48 34.74 24.05
N PRO A 596 9.31 35.37 23.86
CA PRO A 596 8.22 34.76 23.11
C PRO A 596 8.66 34.29 21.73
N SER A 597 8.10 33.17 21.27
CA SER A 597 8.28 32.70 19.90
C SER A 597 7.84 33.78 18.91
N THR A 598 8.70 34.02 17.93
CA THR A 598 8.49 34.95 16.81
C THR A 598 7.91 34.23 15.60
N GLY A 599 7.86 32.89 15.61
CA GLY A 599 7.43 32.05 14.50
C GLY A 599 8.44 31.98 13.35
N ILE A 600 9.67 32.48 13.57
CA ILE A 600 10.73 32.45 12.57
C ILE A 600 11.47 31.11 12.65
N HIS A 601 11.37 30.31 11.60
CA HIS A 601 12.03 29.01 11.54
C HIS A 601 13.48 29.16 11.08
N GLY A 602 14.43 28.77 11.94
CA GLY A 602 15.86 28.78 11.63
C GLY A 602 16.38 27.40 11.26
N ALA A 603 17.24 27.34 10.26
CA ALA A 603 18.02 26.17 9.88
C ALA A 603 19.52 26.51 9.84
N PRO A 604 20.43 25.51 9.88
CA PRO A 604 21.87 25.74 9.69
C PRO A 604 22.14 26.49 8.38
N LEU A 605 23.20 27.30 8.32
CA LEU A 605 23.64 27.89 7.06
C LEU A 605 24.05 26.79 6.06
N ILE A 606 23.97 27.05 4.75
CA ILE A 606 24.38 26.07 3.74
C ILE A 606 25.88 25.82 3.89
N GLY A 607 26.25 24.56 4.16
CA GLY A 607 27.64 24.14 4.41
C GLY A 607 27.93 23.79 5.86
N GLU A 608 27.04 24.15 6.79
CA GLU A 608 27.10 23.72 8.19
C GLU A 608 26.36 22.40 8.38
N ASP A 609 26.78 21.60 9.36
CA ASP A 609 26.19 20.30 9.66
C ASP A 609 24.97 20.37 10.61
N ASP A 610 24.34 19.23 10.88
CA ASP A 610 23.09 19.16 11.64
C ASP A 610 23.23 19.47 13.13
N SER A 611 24.45 19.59 13.66
CA SER A 611 24.64 20.00 15.06
C SER A 611 24.21 21.46 15.31
N TYR A 612 24.04 22.27 14.27
CA TYR A 612 23.47 23.61 14.34
C TYR A 612 21.93 23.60 14.33
N LEU A 613 21.27 22.50 13.94
CA LEU A 613 19.83 22.50 13.62
C LEU A 613 18.97 22.89 14.83
N GLY A 614 19.23 22.26 15.98
CA GLY A 614 18.52 22.58 17.22
C GLY A 614 18.79 24.00 17.70
N LEU A 615 20.04 24.45 17.60
CA LEU A 615 20.44 25.79 18.03
C LEU A 615 19.85 26.88 17.14
N CYS A 616 19.87 26.70 15.82
CA CYS A 616 19.28 27.64 14.86
C CYS A 616 17.76 27.67 14.96
N SER A 617 17.11 26.51 15.12
CA SER A 617 15.66 26.44 15.30
C SER A 617 15.22 27.22 16.54
N PHE A 618 15.86 26.95 17.69
CA PHE A 618 15.55 27.64 18.94
C PHE A 618 15.91 29.13 18.90
N ALA A 619 17.10 29.48 18.43
CA ALA A 619 17.58 30.85 18.45
C ALA A 619 16.77 31.76 17.50
N CYS A 620 16.52 31.31 16.27
CA CYS A 620 15.76 32.08 15.30
C CYS A 620 14.30 32.25 15.73
N ASP A 621 13.67 31.21 16.30
CA ASP A 621 12.30 31.32 16.82
C ASP A 621 12.22 32.33 17.96
N HIS A 622 13.28 32.51 18.75
CA HIS A 622 13.33 33.45 19.86
C HIS A 622 14.03 34.79 19.52
N GLY A 623 14.12 35.13 18.23
CA GLY A 623 14.53 36.47 17.77
C GLY A 623 16.04 36.70 17.60
N TYR A 624 16.86 35.65 17.72
CA TYR A 624 18.30 35.70 17.45
C TYR A 624 18.69 34.73 16.33
N CYS A 625 18.77 35.24 15.10
CA CYS A 625 19.09 34.43 13.92
C CYS A 625 20.37 34.94 13.23
N PRO A 626 21.58 34.57 13.71
CA PRO A 626 22.82 35.10 13.16
C PRO A 626 23.07 34.52 11.75
N PRO A 627 23.18 35.37 10.70
CA PRO A 627 23.33 34.90 9.32
C PRO A 627 24.67 34.20 9.04
N THR A 628 25.60 34.27 9.99
CA THR A 628 26.90 33.57 9.96
C THR A 628 26.83 32.11 10.40
N ALA A 629 25.68 31.65 10.90
CA ALA A 629 25.48 30.27 11.37
C ALA A 629 24.09 29.70 10.99
N CYS A 630 23.08 30.57 10.84
CA CYS A 630 21.71 30.18 10.56
C CYS A 630 21.14 30.91 9.35
N ARG A 631 20.16 30.29 8.71
CA ARG A 631 19.29 30.87 7.68
C ARG A 631 17.84 30.72 8.10
N ILE A 632 17.00 31.66 7.69
CA ILE A 632 15.55 31.56 7.86
C ILE A 632 14.99 30.67 6.76
N VAL A 633 14.08 29.76 7.11
CA VAL A 633 13.45 28.79 6.19
C VAL A 633 11.93 28.89 6.20
#